data_AF-A9BMW6-F1
#
_entry.id   AF-A9BMW6-F1
#
_cell.length_a   1.000
_cell.length_b   1.000
_cell.length_c   1.000
_cell.angle_alpha   90.00
_cell.angle_beta   90.00
_cell.angle_gamma   90.00
#
_symmetry.space_group_name_H-M   'P 1'
#
loop_
_entity.id
_entity.type
_entity.pdbx_description
1 polymer ?
#
loop_
_entity_poly.entity_id
_entity_poly.type
_entity_poly.pdbx_seq_one_letter_code
_entity_poly.pdbx_strand_id
1 'polypeptide(L)'
;MHLPFSASVPAPRRQFLVGSGLATALGQLPAWARLGERPAHNPFTLGVASGDPEPDNVLLWTRLTPPLSQLGETDTTAMPALKIRWELAHDPLFRHIVRSGEAMAQPEWGHGVHVQVGGLAPDRWYHYRFMLGQAVSGTGRCRTAPAPGSMPQRLRLAYASCQRWEHGYYAAWRQVVQDAPDLVIFLGDYIYEYATPAMTLGLARTHNLRAAQTLQDYRDRYALHKSDPLLQAAHALCNWSVGWDDHEVENNYAGDQGQGDAARFLARRMAAWQAFYENMPLRASALTGAGASHGGGGLQLYRSLQWGRLARLHLLDGRQYRSAQACRTEGEADKGSVRPAQCAALSDTARSFLGWTQEQWLYRQLAEDARHQGSEGPRWSILAQPTLLSAHRPPSGSQATDSWDGYPAARQRLVRHLTPGAQPTPRNSVLLGGDLHQNYVCAVHADPEAAPERRNPIVASEFCSTSITSRSGTTQAKVDAIVAHNPQVLYARCEERGYGLADITPERWTSELRAVANPMRADSRIYTLARFTVEDRRPGPVAS
;
A
#
# COMPACT_ATOMS: atom_id res chain seq x y z
N MET A 1 64.73 4.29 -68.65
CA MET A 1 64.79 4.64 -67.22
C MET A 1 63.57 4.03 -66.54
N HIS A 2 63.80 3.12 -65.57
CA HIS A 2 62.89 2.57 -64.54
C HIS A 2 61.58 1.81 -64.93
N LEU A 3 61.65 0.46 -64.82
CA LEU A 3 60.90 -0.51 -63.96
C LEU A 3 59.62 -0.05 -63.20
N PRO A 4 58.76 -0.96 -62.64
CA PRO A 4 58.61 -2.42 -62.81
C PRO A 4 57.15 -3.00 -62.81
N PHE A 5 57.10 -4.32 -63.01
CA PHE A 5 56.13 -5.34 -62.57
C PHE A 5 55.16 -5.01 -61.41
N SER A 6 53.95 -5.59 -61.45
CA SER A 6 53.26 -6.06 -60.24
C SER A 6 52.54 -7.39 -60.50
N ALA A 7 52.79 -8.33 -59.57
CA ALA A 7 52.38 -9.72 -59.60
C ALA A 7 50.99 -9.93 -58.96
N SER A 8 50.22 -10.87 -59.50
CA SER A 8 49.00 -11.40 -58.89
C SER A 8 49.33 -12.29 -57.69
N VAL A 9 48.92 -11.88 -56.48
CA VAL A 9 48.95 -12.72 -55.28
C VAL A 9 47.60 -13.46 -55.14
N PRO A 10 47.56 -14.80 -55.04
CA PRO A 10 46.34 -15.50 -54.66
C PRO A 10 46.10 -15.31 -53.16
N ALA A 11 44.94 -14.77 -52.79
CA ALA A 11 44.49 -14.69 -51.40
C ALA A 11 44.35 -16.10 -50.79
N PRO A 12 44.81 -16.33 -49.55
CA PRO A 12 44.80 -17.65 -48.95
C PRO A 12 43.37 -18.06 -48.57
N ARG A 13 42.88 -19.17 -49.15
CA ARG A 13 41.59 -19.84 -48.87
C ARG A 13 41.29 -20.12 -47.39
N ARG A 14 42.24 -19.87 -46.47
CA ARG A 14 42.12 -20.09 -45.03
C ARG A 14 41.36 -18.99 -44.27
N GLN A 15 41.26 -17.78 -44.80
CA GLN A 15 40.50 -16.69 -44.16
C GLN A 15 38.99 -16.77 -44.44
N PHE A 16 38.58 -17.36 -45.57
CA PHE A 16 37.16 -17.52 -45.91
C PHE A 16 36.47 -18.59 -45.04
N LEU A 17 37.19 -19.63 -44.61
CA LEU A 17 36.66 -20.70 -43.75
C LEU A 17 36.56 -20.31 -42.26
N VAL A 18 37.38 -19.36 -41.79
CA VAL A 18 37.25 -18.83 -40.42
C VAL A 18 36.07 -17.84 -40.32
N GLY A 19 35.81 -17.06 -41.38
CA GLY A 19 34.67 -16.14 -41.44
C GLY A 19 33.30 -16.83 -41.57
N SER A 20 33.24 -17.98 -42.24
CA SER A 20 31.99 -18.73 -42.43
C SER A 20 31.60 -19.60 -41.24
N GLY A 21 32.56 -20.07 -40.42
CA GLY A 21 32.27 -20.80 -39.18
C GLY A 21 31.67 -19.94 -38.06
N LEU A 22 32.06 -18.67 -37.97
CA LEU A 22 31.52 -17.71 -36.99
C LEU A 22 30.07 -17.30 -37.28
N ALA A 23 29.67 -17.22 -38.55
CA ALA A 23 28.31 -16.87 -38.94
C ALA A 23 27.30 -18.00 -38.64
N THR A 24 27.70 -19.27 -38.81
CA THR A 24 26.83 -20.42 -38.48
C THR A 24 26.67 -20.66 -36.98
N ALA A 25 27.63 -20.25 -36.14
CA ALA A 25 27.52 -20.36 -34.69
C ALA A 25 26.51 -19.37 -34.08
N LEU A 26 26.35 -18.17 -34.68
CA LEU A 26 25.39 -17.15 -34.24
C LEU A 26 23.93 -17.53 -34.56
N GLY A 27 23.69 -18.39 -35.56
CA GLY A 27 22.36 -18.89 -35.91
C GLY A 27 21.81 -19.96 -34.96
N GLN A 28 22.68 -20.57 -34.15
CA GLN A 28 22.37 -21.60 -33.14
C GLN A 28 22.25 -21.03 -31.72
N LEU A 29 22.55 -19.73 -31.55
CA LEU A 29 22.32 -19.07 -30.28
C LEU A 29 20.81 -18.93 -30.05
N PRO A 30 20.31 -19.31 -28.86
CA PRO A 30 18.92 -19.08 -28.51
C PRO A 30 18.55 -17.61 -28.70
N ALA A 31 17.27 -17.31 -28.98
CA ALA A 31 16.81 -15.94 -29.19
C ALA A 31 17.21 -14.96 -28.05
N TRP A 32 17.45 -15.47 -26.83
CA TRP A 32 17.93 -14.68 -25.68
C TRP A 32 19.41 -14.25 -25.75
N ALA A 33 20.23 -14.87 -26.61
CA ALA A 33 21.66 -14.58 -26.77
C ALA A 33 21.96 -13.66 -27.98
N ARG A 34 20.94 -13.28 -28.77
CA ARG A 34 21.04 -12.12 -29.66
C ARG A 34 21.07 -10.88 -28.77
N LEU A 35 22.10 -10.03 -28.88
CA LEU A 35 22.15 -8.76 -28.13
C LEU A 35 20.84 -8.00 -28.40
N GLY A 36 19.96 -7.96 -27.40
CA GLY A 36 18.75 -7.15 -27.47
C GLY A 36 19.10 -5.69 -27.68
N GLU A 37 18.19 -4.90 -28.23
CA GLU A 37 18.37 -3.46 -28.33
C GLU A 37 18.66 -2.88 -26.94
N ARG A 38 19.61 -1.94 -26.87
CA ARG A 38 19.88 -1.19 -25.64
C ARG A 38 18.95 0.02 -25.63
N PRO A 39 18.00 0.14 -24.67
CA PRO A 39 17.17 1.32 -24.57
C PRO A 39 18.03 2.58 -24.36
N ALA A 40 17.54 3.73 -24.84
CA ALA A 40 18.27 5.01 -24.76
C ALA A 40 18.51 5.47 -23.31
N HIS A 41 17.67 5.05 -22.37
CA HIS A 41 17.77 5.30 -20.94
C HIS A 41 17.41 4.04 -20.14
N ASN A 42 17.62 4.06 -18.82
CA ASN A 42 17.09 3.01 -17.95
C ASN A 42 15.56 3.18 -17.81
N PRO A 43 14.72 2.26 -18.31
CA PRO A 43 13.27 2.42 -18.26
C PRO A 43 12.66 2.08 -16.89
N PHE A 44 13.41 1.40 -16.01
CA PHE A 44 12.93 0.95 -14.70
C PHE A 44 13.13 2.04 -13.62
N THR A 45 12.81 3.30 -13.93
CA THR A 45 13.10 4.43 -13.01
C THR A 45 12.19 4.47 -11.79
N LEU A 46 11.10 3.68 -11.78
CA LEU A 46 10.17 3.55 -10.64
C LEU A 46 10.43 2.28 -9.80
N GLY A 47 11.51 1.57 -10.11
CA GLY A 47 11.90 0.34 -9.42
C GLY A 47 10.98 -0.85 -9.73
N VAL A 48 10.91 -1.76 -8.76
CA VAL A 48 10.14 -3.00 -8.83
C VAL A 48 9.40 -3.19 -7.51
N ALA A 49 8.28 -3.91 -7.54
CA ALA A 49 7.51 -4.25 -6.35
C ALA A 49 6.95 -5.66 -6.45
N SER A 50 6.53 -6.23 -5.33
CA SER A 50 5.77 -7.47 -5.28
C SER A 50 4.62 -7.33 -4.31
N GLY A 51 3.57 -8.12 -4.44
CA GLY A 51 2.38 -7.94 -3.60
C GLY A 51 1.54 -9.17 -3.40
N ASP A 52 0.61 -9.04 -2.44
CA ASP A 52 -0.44 -10.00 -2.07
C ASP A 52 0.01 -11.46 -2.15
N PRO A 53 0.96 -11.88 -1.28
CA PRO A 53 1.53 -13.21 -1.35
C PRO A 53 0.46 -14.26 -1.05
N GLU A 54 0.45 -15.30 -1.88
CA GLU A 54 -0.37 -16.51 -1.68
C GLU A 54 0.57 -17.71 -1.46
N PRO A 55 0.06 -18.85 -0.95
CA PRO A 55 0.92 -19.99 -0.62
C PRO A 55 1.71 -20.56 -1.81
N ASP A 56 1.17 -20.46 -3.02
CA ASP A 56 1.78 -21.05 -4.21
C ASP A 56 2.09 -20.03 -5.30
N ASN A 57 1.87 -18.74 -5.03
CA ASN A 57 2.07 -17.70 -6.03
C ASN A 57 2.35 -16.32 -5.43
N VAL A 58 3.00 -15.48 -6.23
CA VAL A 58 3.29 -14.08 -5.91
C VAL A 58 2.97 -13.21 -7.11
N LEU A 59 2.65 -11.96 -6.85
CA LEU A 59 2.55 -10.93 -7.88
C LEU A 59 3.85 -10.13 -7.95
N LEU A 60 4.38 -9.96 -9.15
CA LEU A 60 5.53 -9.10 -9.47
C LEU A 60 5.03 -7.88 -10.25
N TRP A 61 5.64 -6.73 -9.98
CA TRP A 61 5.28 -5.46 -10.60
C TRP A 61 6.52 -4.65 -10.99
N THR A 62 6.43 -3.98 -12.14
CA THR A 62 7.26 -2.83 -12.51
C THR A 62 6.47 -1.93 -13.46
N ARG A 63 6.98 -0.74 -13.76
CA ARG A 63 6.42 0.15 -14.77
C ARG A 63 7.56 0.78 -15.56
N LEU A 64 7.44 0.74 -16.88
CA LEU A 64 8.40 1.39 -17.76
C LEU A 64 8.01 2.85 -17.90
N THR A 65 8.98 3.74 -17.71
CA THR A 65 8.74 5.18 -17.82
C THR A 65 9.81 5.86 -18.66
N PRO A 66 9.49 7.01 -19.28
CA PRO A 66 10.52 7.89 -19.82
C PRO A 66 11.45 8.40 -18.70
N PRO A 67 12.57 9.07 -19.05
CA PRO A 67 13.42 9.71 -18.05
C PRO A 67 12.61 10.62 -17.12
N LEU A 68 12.86 10.53 -15.81
CA LEU A 68 12.16 11.32 -14.79
C LEU A 68 12.30 12.85 -14.97
N SER A 69 13.30 13.30 -15.74
CA SER A 69 13.44 14.71 -16.10
C SER A 69 12.29 15.24 -16.95
N GLN A 70 11.52 14.36 -17.60
CA GLN A 70 10.36 14.70 -18.44
C GLN A 70 9.03 14.66 -17.67
N LEU A 71 9.08 14.46 -16.35
CA LEU A 71 7.89 14.33 -15.52
C LEU A 71 7.07 15.63 -15.54
N GLY A 72 5.80 15.56 -15.92
CA GLY A 72 4.91 16.72 -15.98
C GLY A 72 5.02 17.58 -17.24
N GLU A 73 5.81 17.19 -18.25
CA GLU A 73 6.01 17.97 -19.48
C GLU A 73 4.89 17.83 -20.53
N THR A 74 3.79 17.11 -20.25
CA THR A 74 2.65 16.69 -21.11
C THR A 74 2.72 15.25 -21.66
N ASP A 75 1.57 14.66 -22.03
CA ASP A 75 1.28 13.23 -22.23
C ASP A 75 2.38 12.45 -22.99
N THR A 76 3.34 11.91 -22.23
CA THR A 76 4.43 11.12 -22.78
C THR A 76 3.97 9.70 -23.07
N THR A 77 2.97 9.48 -23.92
CA THR A 77 2.77 8.17 -24.55
C THR A 77 2.32 8.24 -26.00
N ALA A 78 3.30 8.23 -26.91
CA ALA A 78 3.20 7.49 -28.17
C ALA A 78 4.25 6.37 -28.22
N MET A 79 4.59 5.79 -27.07
CA MET A 79 5.44 4.59 -27.03
C MET A 79 4.59 3.36 -27.38
N PRO A 80 5.05 2.48 -28.28
CA PRO A 80 4.32 1.25 -28.59
C PRO A 80 4.28 0.32 -27.37
N ALA A 81 3.49 -0.75 -27.46
CA ALA A 81 3.55 -1.82 -26.49
C ALA A 81 4.96 -2.45 -26.48
N LEU A 82 5.54 -2.62 -25.30
CA LEU A 82 6.90 -3.12 -25.13
C LEU A 82 6.88 -4.51 -24.51
N LYS A 83 7.54 -5.45 -25.17
CA LYS A 83 7.71 -6.81 -24.65
C LYS A 83 8.88 -6.84 -23.67
N ILE A 84 8.60 -7.21 -22.43
CA ILE A 84 9.63 -7.38 -21.40
C ILE A 84 9.79 -8.85 -21.04
N ARG A 85 11.00 -9.23 -20.60
CA ARG A 85 11.27 -10.51 -19.96
C ARG A 85 11.26 -10.34 -18.45
N TRP A 86 10.91 -11.40 -17.73
CA TRP A 86 11.01 -11.46 -16.27
C TRP A 86 11.58 -12.80 -15.84
N GLU A 87 12.26 -12.78 -14.70
CA GLU A 87 12.86 -13.97 -14.07
C GLU A 87 12.57 -13.95 -12.57
N LEU A 88 12.34 -15.14 -12.03
CA LEU A 88 12.21 -15.44 -10.60
C LEU A 88 13.22 -16.54 -10.26
N ALA A 89 14.04 -16.35 -9.24
CA ALA A 89 15.14 -17.23 -8.86
C ALA A 89 15.20 -17.49 -7.36
N HIS A 90 15.93 -18.54 -6.97
CA HIS A 90 16.21 -18.84 -5.56
C HIS A 90 17.31 -17.95 -4.96
N ASP A 91 18.12 -17.30 -5.78
CA ASP A 91 19.29 -16.53 -5.37
C ASP A 91 19.33 -15.16 -6.07
N PRO A 92 19.95 -14.14 -5.45
CA PRO A 92 19.97 -12.78 -5.99
C PRO A 92 20.87 -12.61 -7.22
N LEU A 93 21.71 -13.60 -7.54
CA LEU A 93 22.56 -13.60 -8.72
C LEU A 93 21.91 -14.32 -9.91
N PHE A 94 20.68 -14.82 -9.74
CA PHE A 94 19.90 -15.52 -10.76
C PHE A 94 20.62 -16.75 -11.35
N ARG A 95 21.40 -17.47 -10.52
CA ARG A 95 22.05 -18.72 -10.92
C ARG A 95 21.06 -19.90 -10.97
N HIS A 96 20.02 -19.84 -10.16
CA HIS A 96 18.98 -20.86 -10.02
C HIS A 96 17.60 -20.26 -10.32
N ILE A 97 17.30 -20.12 -11.61
CA ILE A 97 15.99 -19.63 -12.08
C ILE A 97 14.92 -20.70 -11.81
N VAL A 98 13.82 -20.28 -11.18
CA VAL A 98 12.65 -21.11 -10.85
C VAL A 98 11.57 -20.95 -11.90
N ARG A 99 11.33 -19.71 -12.32
CA ARG A 99 10.37 -19.34 -13.36
C ARG A 99 10.91 -18.16 -14.15
N SER A 100 10.53 -18.09 -15.41
CA SER A 100 10.80 -16.93 -16.27
C SER A 100 9.71 -16.85 -17.33
N GLY A 101 9.55 -15.67 -17.91
CA GLY A 101 8.61 -15.50 -18.99
C GLY A 101 8.69 -14.12 -19.60
N GLU A 102 7.66 -13.79 -20.35
CA GLU A 102 7.52 -12.51 -21.02
C GLU A 102 6.18 -11.87 -20.60
N ALA A 103 6.13 -10.54 -20.66
CA ALA A 103 4.92 -9.76 -20.42
C ALA A 103 4.91 -8.54 -21.34
N MET A 104 3.73 -8.03 -21.64
CA MET A 104 3.55 -6.83 -22.46
C MET A 104 3.29 -5.63 -21.56
N ALA A 105 4.16 -4.63 -21.62
CA ALA A 105 3.92 -3.30 -21.08
C ALA A 105 3.09 -2.51 -22.09
N GLN A 106 1.79 -2.41 -21.84
CA GLN A 106 0.81 -1.80 -22.74
C GLN A 106 0.66 -0.29 -22.49
N PRO A 107 0.56 0.56 -23.53
CA PRO A 107 0.39 2.01 -23.37
C PRO A 107 -0.91 2.39 -22.64
N GLU A 108 -1.97 1.62 -22.87
CA GLU A 108 -3.29 1.84 -22.26
C GLU A 108 -3.21 1.74 -20.73
N TRP A 109 -2.26 0.95 -20.22
CA TRP A 109 -1.97 0.76 -18.79
C TRP A 109 -0.70 1.50 -18.35
N GLY A 110 -0.32 2.56 -19.06
CA GLY A 110 0.81 3.41 -18.73
C GLY A 110 2.14 2.65 -18.68
N HIS A 111 2.26 1.58 -19.46
CA HIS A 111 3.38 0.63 -19.47
C HIS A 111 3.69 -0.02 -18.10
N GLY A 112 2.67 -0.09 -17.23
CA GLY A 112 2.69 -0.94 -16.04
C GLY A 112 2.69 -2.41 -16.43
N VAL A 113 3.40 -3.24 -15.66
CA VAL A 113 3.49 -4.68 -15.88
C VAL A 113 3.22 -5.42 -14.59
N HIS A 114 2.19 -6.26 -14.62
CA HIS A 114 1.75 -7.13 -13.54
C HIS A 114 1.93 -8.60 -13.95
N VAL A 115 2.71 -9.36 -13.19
CA VAL A 115 2.98 -10.78 -13.48
C VAL A 115 2.64 -11.62 -12.26
N GLN A 116 1.60 -12.45 -12.37
CA GLN A 116 1.28 -13.47 -11.37
C GLN A 116 2.07 -14.73 -11.67
N VAL A 117 2.96 -15.13 -10.76
CA VAL A 117 3.82 -16.31 -10.92
C VAL A 117 3.33 -17.40 -9.98
N GLY A 118 2.75 -18.47 -10.55
CA GLY A 118 2.20 -19.60 -9.79
C GLY A 118 3.08 -20.86 -9.77
N GLY A 119 2.62 -21.87 -9.03
CA GLY A 119 3.29 -23.16 -8.87
C GLY A 119 4.60 -23.06 -8.07
N LEU A 120 4.63 -22.16 -7.09
CA LEU A 120 5.76 -21.93 -6.18
C LEU A 120 5.58 -22.72 -4.88
N ALA A 121 6.69 -23.02 -4.19
CA ALA A 121 6.61 -23.60 -2.86
C ALA A 121 6.14 -22.56 -1.83
N PRO A 122 5.32 -22.94 -0.83
CA PRO A 122 4.91 -22.06 0.25
C PRO A 122 6.06 -21.68 1.17
N ASP A 123 5.86 -20.58 1.88
CA ASP A 123 6.79 -20.03 2.85
C ASP A 123 8.23 -19.88 2.34
N ARG A 124 8.39 -19.41 1.10
CA ARG A 124 9.69 -19.39 0.41
C ARG A 124 10.00 -18.00 -0.10
N TRP A 125 11.22 -17.55 0.19
CA TRP A 125 11.79 -16.35 -0.39
C TRP A 125 12.34 -16.62 -1.80
N TYR A 126 12.10 -15.68 -2.70
CA TYR A 126 12.60 -15.65 -4.08
C TYR A 126 13.12 -14.26 -4.43
N HIS A 127 13.94 -14.19 -5.48
CA HIS A 127 14.44 -12.96 -6.07
C HIS A 127 13.90 -12.81 -7.49
N TYR A 128 13.57 -11.59 -7.91
CA TYR A 128 13.04 -11.35 -9.25
C TYR A 128 13.61 -10.09 -9.91
N ARG A 129 13.59 -10.09 -11.24
CA ARG A 129 14.01 -8.94 -12.07
C ARG A 129 13.24 -8.91 -13.39
N PHE A 130 13.21 -7.73 -13.98
CA PHE A 130 12.65 -7.47 -15.30
C PHE A 130 13.73 -7.01 -16.27
N MET A 131 13.54 -7.28 -17.56
CA MET A 131 14.48 -6.92 -18.62
C MET A 131 13.74 -6.39 -19.85
N LEU A 132 14.22 -5.27 -20.39
CA LEU A 132 13.83 -4.74 -21.70
C LEU A 132 15.09 -4.65 -22.57
N GLY A 133 15.25 -5.57 -23.52
CA GLY A 133 16.50 -5.69 -24.27
C GLY A 133 17.69 -5.90 -23.34
N GLN A 134 18.66 -4.97 -23.35
CA GLN A 134 19.82 -4.98 -22.43
C GLN A 134 19.58 -4.29 -21.08
N ALA A 135 18.50 -3.53 -20.92
CA ALA A 135 18.19 -2.90 -19.64
C ALA A 135 17.68 -3.97 -18.65
N VAL A 136 18.19 -3.93 -17.42
CA VAL A 136 17.79 -4.83 -16.32
C VAL A 136 17.33 -3.96 -15.15
N SER A 137 16.19 -4.31 -14.56
CA SER A 137 15.68 -3.64 -13.36
C SER A 137 16.60 -3.86 -12.16
N GLY A 138 16.35 -3.12 -11.07
CA GLY A 138 16.82 -3.55 -9.75
C GLY A 138 16.29 -4.96 -9.41
N THR A 139 17.03 -5.68 -8.56
CA THR A 139 16.58 -6.99 -8.06
C THR A 139 15.62 -6.78 -6.92
N GLY A 140 14.39 -7.30 -7.07
CA GLY A 140 13.42 -7.39 -6.00
C GLY A 140 13.47 -8.74 -5.29
N ARG A 141 12.84 -8.81 -4.13
CA ARG A 141 12.68 -10.01 -3.32
C ARG A 141 11.22 -10.13 -2.87
N CYS A 142 10.70 -11.34 -2.89
CA CYS A 142 9.33 -11.66 -2.50
C CYS A 142 9.27 -12.98 -1.73
N ARG A 143 8.20 -13.19 -0.95
CA ARG A 143 7.94 -14.41 -0.18
C ARG A 143 6.55 -14.93 -0.52
N THR A 144 6.42 -16.22 -0.81
CA THR A 144 5.10 -16.87 -0.81
C THR A 144 4.56 -16.98 0.60
N ALA A 145 3.23 -16.91 0.76
CA ALA A 145 2.62 -17.05 2.07
C ALA A 145 2.85 -18.48 2.63
N PRO A 146 2.77 -18.68 3.95
CA PRO A 146 2.77 -20.02 4.51
C PRO A 146 1.54 -20.83 4.09
N ALA A 147 1.70 -22.15 4.00
CA ALA A 147 0.61 -23.05 3.63
C ALA A 147 -0.59 -22.88 4.58
N PRO A 148 -1.85 -22.94 4.10
CA PRO A 148 -3.03 -22.60 4.89
C PRO A 148 -3.15 -23.30 6.25
N GLY A 149 -2.77 -24.58 6.34
CA GLY A 149 -2.81 -25.37 7.58
C GLY A 149 -1.56 -25.25 8.48
N SER A 150 -0.52 -24.54 8.04
CA SER A 150 0.72 -24.38 8.83
C SER A 150 0.51 -23.39 9.98
N MET A 151 1.32 -23.50 11.04
CA MET A 151 1.40 -22.48 12.10
C MET A 151 2.81 -21.86 12.07
N PRO A 152 3.03 -20.80 11.29
CA PRO A 152 4.29 -20.07 11.30
C PRO A 152 4.64 -19.60 12.71
N GLN A 153 5.92 -19.64 13.07
CA GLN A 153 6.38 -19.15 14.39
C GLN A 153 6.25 -17.63 14.51
N ARG A 154 6.28 -16.91 13.38
CA ARG A 154 6.29 -15.46 13.34
C ARG A 154 5.79 -14.89 12.01
N LEU A 155 5.19 -13.70 12.09
CA LEU A 155 5.01 -12.75 11.00
C LEU A 155 5.52 -11.39 11.48
N ARG A 156 6.53 -10.81 10.80
CA ARG A 156 6.88 -9.40 11.01
C ARG A 156 6.21 -8.53 9.96
N LEU A 157 5.43 -7.57 10.42
CA LEU A 157 4.63 -6.69 9.59
C LEU A 157 5.04 -5.23 9.82
N ALA A 158 5.36 -4.50 8.76
CA ALA A 158 5.40 -3.04 8.82
C ALA A 158 4.08 -2.47 8.30
N TYR A 159 3.49 -1.51 8.99
CA TYR A 159 2.28 -0.80 8.54
C TYR A 159 2.52 0.70 8.52
N ALA A 160 2.11 1.36 7.44
CA ALA A 160 2.40 2.76 7.17
C ALA A 160 1.30 3.42 6.33
N SER A 161 1.26 4.76 6.37
CA SER A 161 0.38 5.59 5.56
C SER A 161 0.99 6.97 5.33
N CYS A 162 0.33 7.80 4.53
CA CYS A 162 0.48 9.26 4.52
C CYS A 162 1.94 9.72 4.30
N GLN A 163 2.37 9.68 3.04
CA GLN A 163 3.74 10.00 2.65
C GLN A 163 3.84 11.25 1.78
N ARG A 164 3.20 12.35 2.16
CA ARG A 164 3.24 13.61 1.38
C ARG A 164 4.67 14.03 1.05
N TRP A 165 4.96 14.19 -0.24
CA TRP A 165 6.30 14.41 -0.77
C TRP A 165 6.98 15.65 -0.20
N GLU A 166 6.24 16.76 -0.11
CA GLU A 166 6.79 18.05 0.28
C GLU A 166 7.08 18.14 1.79
N HIS A 167 6.41 17.32 2.61
CA HIS A 167 6.47 17.42 4.06
C HIS A 167 7.72 16.78 4.68
N GLY A 168 8.41 15.89 3.96
CA GLY A 168 9.59 15.21 4.46
C GLY A 168 10.31 14.35 3.42
N TYR A 169 11.52 13.94 3.77
CA TYR A 169 12.22 12.87 3.08
C TYR A 169 11.79 11.52 3.63
N TYR A 170 11.90 10.49 2.81
CA TYR A 170 11.47 9.12 3.10
C TYR A 170 12.45 8.32 3.97
N ALA A 171 13.05 8.97 4.96
CA ALA A 171 14.02 8.38 5.87
C ALA A 171 13.46 7.15 6.63
N ALA A 172 12.14 7.11 6.88
CA ALA A 172 11.46 5.95 7.47
C ALA A 172 11.68 4.66 6.67
N TRP A 173 11.59 4.72 5.33
CA TRP A 173 11.74 3.56 4.45
C TRP A 173 13.14 2.95 4.53
N ARG A 174 14.18 3.74 4.82
CA ARG A 174 15.52 3.22 5.07
C ARG A 174 15.56 2.26 6.26
N GLN A 175 14.84 2.57 7.33
CA GLN A 175 14.79 1.70 8.50
C GLN A 175 13.88 0.49 8.26
N VAL A 176 12.78 0.65 7.52
CA VAL A 176 11.95 -0.50 7.10
C VAL A 176 12.80 -1.55 6.37
N VAL A 177 13.71 -1.11 5.49
CA VAL A 177 14.66 -2.02 4.80
C VAL A 177 15.56 -2.77 5.79
N GLN A 178 16.00 -2.13 6.87
CA GLN A 178 16.85 -2.74 7.90
C GLN A 178 16.06 -3.64 8.86
N ASP A 179 14.83 -3.27 9.20
CA ASP A 179 13.93 -4.05 10.06
C ASP A 179 13.48 -5.35 9.40
N ALA A 180 13.57 -5.40 8.05
CA ALA A 180 13.34 -6.56 7.20
C ALA A 180 12.00 -7.27 7.50
N PRO A 181 10.85 -6.57 7.36
CA PRO A 181 9.55 -7.20 7.52
C PRO A 181 9.32 -8.31 6.48
N ASP A 182 8.42 -9.22 6.81
CA ASP A 182 7.94 -10.24 5.89
C ASP A 182 6.91 -9.68 4.90
N LEU A 183 6.16 -8.66 5.35
CA LEU A 183 5.10 -7.99 4.60
C LEU A 183 5.02 -6.51 5.02
N VAL A 184 4.79 -5.63 4.05
CA VAL A 184 4.39 -4.24 4.30
C VAL A 184 2.90 -4.10 4.00
N ILE A 185 2.15 -3.47 4.90
CA ILE A 185 0.80 -2.97 4.61
C ILE A 185 0.87 -1.45 4.47
N PHE A 186 0.36 -0.95 3.36
CA PHE A 186 0.23 0.49 3.15
C PHE A 186 -1.26 0.87 3.20
N LEU A 187 -1.64 1.73 4.13
CA LEU A 187 -3.04 1.94 4.55
C LEU A 187 -3.75 3.08 3.80
N GLY A 188 -3.02 3.87 3.00
CA GLY A 188 -3.57 4.98 2.22
C GLY A 188 -2.69 6.21 2.22
N ASP A 189 -3.03 7.19 1.38
CA ASP A 189 -2.26 8.41 1.15
C ASP A 189 -0.82 8.15 0.67
N TYR A 190 -0.70 7.24 -0.29
CA TYR A 190 0.55 6.90 -0.97
C TYR A 190 1.04 8.09 -1.79
N ILE A 191 0.10 8.81 -2.39
CA ILE A 191 0.30 10.09 -3.07
C ILE A 191 -0.58 11.18 -2.46
N TYR A 192 -0.28 12.43 -2.78
CA TYR A 192 -1.18 13.57 -2.56
C TYR A 192 -1.41 14.29 -3.89
N GLU A 193 -2.65 14.67 -4.16
CA GLU A 193 -3.13 15.21 -5.43
C GLU A 193 -2.79 16.70 -5.64
N TYR A 194 -2.35 17.40 -4.61
CA TYR A 194 -2.12 18.86 -4.61
C TYR A 194 -0.91 19.32 -5.44
N ALA A 195 -0.96 20.51 -6.02
CA ALA A 195 0.27 21.20 -6.42
C ALA A 195 1.13 21.53 -5.17
N THR A 196 2.43 21.74 -5.36
CA THR A 196 3.25 22.35 -4.29
C THR A 196 2.66 23.73 -3.95
N PRO A 197 2.45 24.05 -2.66
CA PRO A 197 1.84 25.33 -2.27
C PRO A 197 2.78 26.51 -2.57
N ALA A 198 2.20 27.69 -2.80
CA ALA A 198 2.97 28.91 -3.09
C ALA A 198 3.94 29.29 -1.95
N MET A 199 3.53 29.08 -0.70
CA MET A 199 4.41 29.22 0.46
C MET A 199 5.19 27.92 0.66
N THR A 200 6.48 27.94 0.32
CA THR A 200 7.36 26.77 0.42
C THR A 200 8.20 26.75 1.70
N LEU A 201 8.12 27.80 2.53
CA LEU A 201 8.87 27.87 3.79
C LEU A 201 8.50 26.70 4.69
N GLY A 202 9.52 25.96 5.12
CA GLY A 202 9.36 24.80 5.97
C GLY A 202 8.94 23.53 5.23
N LEU A 203 8.93 23.48 3.90
CA LEU A 203 8.85 22.21 3.15
C LEU A 203 10.23 21.56 3.03
N ALA A 204 10.28 20.22 3.00
CA ALA A 204 11.53 19.45 2.86
C ALA A 204 12.00 19.42 1.40
N ARG A 205 11.03 19.35 0.48
CA ARG A 205 11.20 19.30 -0.97
C ARG A 205 10.00 19.94 -1.64
N THR A 206 10.12 20.27 -2.92
CA THR A 206 9.04 20.77 -3.78
C THR A 206 8.96 19.94 -5.06
N HIS A 207 7.91 20.16 -5.85
CA HIS A 207 7.77 19.62 -7.21
C HIS A 207 7.00 20.62 -8.10
N ASN A 208 7.10 20.47 -9.42
CA ASN A 208 6.46 21.37 -10.39
C ASN A 208 5.14 20.82 -10.97
N LEU A 209 4.70 19.64 -10.51
CA LEU A 209 3.43 19.07 -10.94
C LEU A 209 2.24 19.95 -10.53
N ARG A 210 1.29 20.11 -11.45
CA ARG A 210 -0.03 20.71 -11.16
C ARG A 210 -0.86 19.82 -10.25
N ALA A 211 -1.96 20.36 -9.72
CA ALA A 211 -2.95 19.58 -9.01
C ALA A 211 -3.53 18.50 -9.95
N ALA A 212 -3.58 17.26 -9.49
CA ALA A 212 -3.90 16.12 -10.33
C ALA A 212 -5.39 16.05 -10.66
N GLN A 213 -5.75 16.04 -11.94
CA GLN A 213 -7.14 15.95 -12.40
C GLN A 213 -7.34 14.92 -13.51
N THR A 214 -6.31 14.70 -14.33
CA THR A 214 -6.32 13.77 -15.46
C THR A 214 -5.51 12.52 -15.14
N LEU A 215 -5.70 11.45 -15.94
CA LEU A 215 -4.94 10.20 -15.78
C LEU A 215 -3.43 10.45 -15.82
N GLN A 216 -2.95 11.30 -16.72
CA GLN A 216 -1.54 11.64 -16.81
C GLN A 216 -1.04 12.35 -15.54
N ASP A 217 -1.83 13.25 -14.93
CA ASP A 217 -1.40 13.92 -13.70
C ASP A 217 -1.22 12.93 -12.54
N TYR A 218 -2.11 11.94 -12.42
CA TYR A 218 -1.96 10.89 -11.41
C TYR A 218 -0.77 9.97 -11.71
N ARG A 219 -0.57 9.60 -12.98
CA ARG A 219 0.62 8.84 -13.42
C ARG A 219 1.91 9.57 -13.05
N ASP A 220 1.95 10.88 -13.27
CA ASP A 220 3.10 11.72 -12.93
C ASP A 220 3.26 11.80 -11.40
N ARG A 221 2.15 11.87 -10.66
CA ARG A 221 2.19 11.88 -9.20
C ARG A 221 2.75 10.59 -8.61
N TYR A 222 2.34 9.43 -9.11
CA TYR A 222 2.94 8.16 -8.71
C TYR A 222 4.40 8.09 -9.10
N ALA A 223 4.78 8.53 -10.29
CA ALA A 223 6.16 8.56 -10.73
C ALA A 223 7.04 9.46 -9.83
N LEU A 224 6.52 10.62 -9.38
CA LEU A 224 7.18 11.46 -8.38
C LEU A 224 7.48 10.68 -7.11
N HIS A 225 6.46 10.10 -6.49
CA HIS A 225 6.62 9.37 -5.23
C HIS A 225 7.54 8.15 -5.38
N LYS A 226 7.30 7.32 -6.41
CA LYS A 226 8.07 6.10 -6.68
C LYS A 226 9.48 6.37 -7.23
N SER A 227 9.83 7.62 -7.56
CA SER A 227 11.20 7.99 -7.89
C SER A 227 12.14 8.00 -6.68
N ASP A 228 11.61 8.03 -5.45
CA ASP A 228 12.44 8.08 -4.25
C ASP A 228 13.19 6.74 -4.05
N PRO A 229 14.53 6.77 -3.94
CA PRO A 229 15.32 5.54 -3.86
C PRO A 229 15.07 4.74 -2.58
N LEU A 230 14.67 5.39 -1.47
CA LEU A 230 14.37 4.66 -0.23
C LEU A 230 13.03 3.93 -0.36
N LEU A 231 12.05 4.53 -1.02
CA LEU A 231 10.79 3.86 -1.31
C LEU A 231 10.98 2.69 -2.30
N GLN A 232 11.80 2.85 -3.33
CA GLN A 232 12.14 1.76 -4.25
C GLN A 232 12.83 0.59 -3.52
N ALA A 233 13.77 0.89 -2.63
CA ALA A 233 14.44 -0.13 -1.82
C ALA A 233 13.45 -0.90 -0.92
N ALA A 234 12.48 -0.20 -0.32
CA ALA A 234 11.45 -0.83 0.51
C ALA A 234 10.47 -1.68 -0.31
N HIS A 235 10.07 -1.26 -1.52
CA HIS A 235 9.27 -2.07 -2.45
C HIS A 235 10.01 -3.32 -2.94
N ALA A 236 11.31 -3.22 -3.15
CA ALA A 236 12.14 -4.32 -3.60
C ALA A 236 12.45 -5.35 -2.49
N LEU A 237 12.20 -5.04 -1.21
CA LEU A 237 12.60 -5.89 -0.08
C LEU A 237 11.67 -7.09 0.14
N CYS A 238 10.37 -6.87 0.11
CA CYS A 238 9.34 -7.87 0.44
C CYS A 238 8.02 -7.55 -0.29
N ASN A 239 7.01 -8.38 -0.08
CA ASN A 239 5.68 -8.11 -0.61
C ASN A 239 5.04 -6.91 0.08
N TRP A 240 4.20 -6.20 -0.67
CA TRP A 240 3.36 -5.11 -0.22
C TRP A 240 1.90 -5.45 -0.46
N SER A 241 1.06 -5.20 0.54
CA SER A 241 -0.39 -5.25 0.41
C SER A 241 -0.94 -3.85 0.65
N VAL A 242 -1.44 -3.25 -0.42
CA VAL A 242 -1.82 -1.83 -0.44
C VAL A 242 -3.34 -1.66 -0.40
N GLY A 243 -3.77 -0.68 0.37
CA GLY A 243 -5.06 0.01 0.26
C GLY A 243 -4.85 1.46 -0.18
N TRP A 244 -5.95 2.19 -0.30
CA TRP A 244 -5.95 3.65 -0.50
C TRP A 244 -6.68 4.33 0.65
N ASP A 245 -6.54 5.65 0.70
CA ASP A 245 -7.47 6.54 1.37
C ASP A 245 -7.95 7.62 0.37
N ASP A 246 -8.23 8.83 0.81
CA ASP A 246 -8.78 9.90 -0.02
C ASP A 246 -7.77 10.50 -0.99
N HIS A 247 -6.52 10.71 -0.58
CA HIS A 247 -5.54 11.46 -1.39
C HIS A 247 -5.03 10.72 -2.62
N GLU A 248 -5.33 9.42 -2.75
CA GLU A 248 -5.23 8.72 -4.03
C GLU A 248 -6.12 9.33 -5.12
N VAL A 249 -7.20 10.02 -4.74
CA VAL A 249 -8.15 10.69 -5.64
C VAL A 249 -8.23 12.19 -5.31
N GLU A 250 -8.92 12.56 -4.25
CA GLU A 250 -9.22 13.93 -3.84
C GLU A 250 -9.56 13.93 -2.35
N ASN A 251 -8.97 14.86 -1.61
CA ASN A 251 -9.18 14.99 -0.17
C ASN A 251 -10.65 14.87 0.24
N ASN A 252 -10.92 13.98 1.19
CA ASN A 252 -12.22 13.66 1.77
C ASN A 252 -13.33 13.26 0.77
N TYR A 253 -13.01 12.65 -0.38
CA TYR A 253 -14.06 12.12 -1.27
C TYR A 253 -14.84 10.97 -0.61
N ALA A 254 -16.14 10.84 -0.89
CA ALA A 254 -17.01 9.83 -0.28
C ALA A 254 -17.85 9.13 -1.35
N GLY A 255 -17.54 7.86 -1.62
CA GLY A 255 -18.23 7.11 -2.66
C GLY A 255 -18.03 7.75 -4.03
N ASP A 256 -19.14 8.16 -4.63
CA ASP A 256 -19.23 8.89 -5.90
C ASP A 256 -19.25 10.42 -5.75
N GLN A 257 -19.07 10.94 -4.52
CA GLN A 257 -19.14 12.38 -4.22
C GLN A 257 -17.77 12.99 -3.91
N GLY A 258 -17.42 14.04 -4.67
CA GLY A 258 -16.27 14.90 -4.46
C GLY A 258 -16.66 16.38 -4.50
N GLN A 259 -15.68 17.25 -4.75
CA GLN A 259 -15.90 18.69 -4.85
C GLN A 259 -16.24 19.11 -6.29
N GLY A 260 -17.16 20.05 -6.42
CA GLY A 260 -17.63 20.58 -7.69
C GLY A 260 -18.60 19.65 -8.43
N ASP A 261 -18.54 19.70 -9.76
CA ASP A 261 -19.41 18.92 -10.65
C ASP A 261 -19.16 17.41 -10.51
N ALA A 262 -20.23 16.67 -10.22
CA ALA A 262 -20.21 15.22 -10.05
C ALA A 262 -19.64 14.47 -11.27
N ALA A 263 -19.96 14.89 -12.50
CA ALA A 263 -19.45 14.23 -13.69
C ALA A 263 -17.93 14.40 -13.81
N ARG A 264 -17.42 15.60 -13.51
CA ARG A 264 -15.98 15.89 -13.48
C ARG A 264 -15.28 15.11 -12.38
N PHE A 265 -15.87 15.02 -11.19
CA PHE A 265 -15.30 14.22 -10.10
C PHE A 265 -15.23 12.74 -10.46
N LEU A 266 -16.29 12.17 -11.05
CA LEU A 266 -16.28 10.76 -11.47
C LEU A 266 -15.21 10.47 -12.52
N ALA A 267 -15.02 11.36 -13.49
CA ALA A 267 -13.92 11.26 -14.46
C ALA A 267 -12.54 11.30 -13.78
N ARG A 268 -12.35 12.23 -12.83
CA ARG A 268 -11.14 12.33 -12.01
C ARG A 268 -10.88 11.05 -11.19
N ARG A 269 -11.92 10.50 -10.57
CA ARG A 269 -11.86 9.26 -9.79
C ARG A 269 -11.46 8.06 -10.64
N MET A 270 -12.01 7.93 -11.84
CA MET A 270 -11.62 6.87 -12.78
C MET A 270 -10.15 6.99 -13.21
N ALA A 271 -9.70 8.21 -13.52
CA ALA A 271 -8.30 8.48 -13.83
C ALA A 271 -7.36 8.12 -12.66
N ALA A 272 -7.73 8.50 -11.44
CA ALA A 272 -7.00 8.18 -10.22
C ALA A 272 -6.92 6.67 -9.96
N TRP A 273 -8.03 5.95 -10.07
CA TRP A 273 -8.08 4.50 -9.87
C TRP A 273 -7.25 3.74 -10.88
N GLN A 274 -7.35 4.10 -12.17
CA GLN A 274 -6.50 3.49 -13.19
C GLN A 274 -5.02 3.73 -12.85
N ALA A 275 -4.62 4.96 -12.53
CA ALA A 275 -3.24 5.26 -12.13
C ALA A 275 -2.82 4.48 -10.87
N PHE A 276 -3.70 4.27 -9.89
CA PHE A 276 -3.42 3.44 -8.72
C PHE A 276 -3.10 2.00 -9.14
N TYR A 277 -3.95 1.37 -9.97
CA TYR A 277 -3.70 0.01 -10.47
C TYR A 277 -2.38 -0.10 -11.24
N GLU A 278 -2.09 0.86 -12.13
CA GLU A 278 -0.85 0.90 -12.92
C GLU A 278 0.41 0.98 -12.05
N ASN A 279 0.31 1.55 -10.85
CA ASN A 279 1.46 1.87 -9.98
C ASN A 279 1.56 1.02 -8.70
N MET A 280 0.64 0.07 -8.52
CA MET A 280 0.58 -0.81 -7.36
C MET A 280 0.66 -2.29 -7.76
N PRO A 281 1.27 -3.16 -6.92
CA PRO A 281 1.27 -4.59 -7.16
C PRO A 281 -0.11 -5.17 -6.78
N LEU A 282 -1.09 -4.98 -7.68
CA LEU A 282 -2.44 -5.55 -7.58
C LEU A 282 -2.70 -6.59 -8.65
N ARG A 283 -3.45 -7.64 -8.29
CA ARG A 283 -3.83 -8.72 -9.21
C ARG A 283 -4.80 -8.21 -10.26
N ALA A 284 -4.82 -8.83 -11.43
CA ALA A 284 -5.80 -8.52 -12.48
C ALA A 284 -7.26 -8.71 -12.02
N SER A 285 -7.50 -9.60 -11.05
CA SER A 285 -8.83 -9.77 -10.42
C SER A 285 -9.33 -8.50 -9.71
N ALA A 286 -8.45 -7.55 -9.37
CA ALA A 286 -8.85 -6.24 -8.86
C ALA A 286 -9.66 -5.44 -9.91
N LEU A 287 -9.42 -5.66 -11.21
CA LEU A 287 -10.15 -5.00 -12.31
C LEU A 287 -11.53 -5.59 -12.56
N THR A 288 -11.75 -6.85 -12.16
CA THR A 288 -12.96 -7.63 -12.50
C THR A 288 -13.79 -8.04 -11.28
N GLY A 289 -13.38 -7.64 -10.07
CA GLY A 289 -14.05 -8.02 -8.82
C GLY A 289 -15.40 -7.30 -8.61
N ALA A 290 -16.04 -7.52 -7.46
CA ALA A 290 -17.40 -7.02 -7.18
C ALA A 290 -17.54 -5.49 -7.34
N GLY A 291 -16.46 -4.71 -7.14
CA GLY A 291 -16.41 -3.28 -7.45
C GLY A 291 -16.68 -2.91 -8.92
N ALA A 292 -16.37 -3.79 -9.88
CA ALA A 292 -16.71 -3.62 -11.30
C ALA A 292 -18.20 -3.88 -11.59
N SER A 293 -18.90 -4.61 -10.72
CA SER A 293 -20.29 -5.04 -10.92
C SER A 293 -21.36 -4.05 -10.41
N HIS A 294 -20.98 -2.95 -9.77
CA HIS A 294 -21.91 -1.92 -9.28
C HIS A 294 -22.14 -0.76 -10.29
N GLY A 295 -22.14 -1.07 -11.59
CA GLY A 295 -22.63 -0.18 -12.65
C GLY A 295 -21.75 1.03 -13.00
N GLY A 296 -20.63 1.27 -12.30
CA GLY A 296 -19.79 2.46 -12.50
C GLY A 296 -18.30 2.22 -12.78
N GLY A 297 -17.86 0.97 -12.94
CA GLY A 297 -16.44 0.63 -12.92
C GLY A 297 -15.83 0.82 -11.52
N GLY A 298 -14.86 0.01 -11.12
CA GLY A 298 -14.26 0.11 -9.80
C GLY A 298 -13.16 -0.91 -9.58
N LEU A 299 -12.24 -0.62 -8.64
CA LEU A 299 -11.20 -1.57 -8.25
C LEU A 299 -11.62 -2.33 -7.01
N GLN A 300 -11.57 -3.66 -7.07
CA GLN A 300 -11.80 -4.51 -5.91
C GLN A 300 -10.55 -4.49 -5.00
N LEU A 301 -10.49 -3.53 -4.06
CA LEU A 301 -9.38 -3.42 -3.12
C LEU A 301 -9.58 -4.17 -1.81
N TYR A 302 -10.78 -4.16 -1.24
CA TYR A 302 -11.00 -4.91 0.00
C TYR A 302 -10.87 -6.41 -0.28
N ARG A 303 -10.10 -7.11 0.57
CA ARG A 303 -9.76 -8.53 0.40
C ARG A 303 -9.16 -9.12 1.67
N SER A 304 -9.08 -10.45 1.71
CA SER A 304 -8.45 -11.18 2.81
C SER A 304 -7.14 -11.84 2.33
N LEU A 305 -6.09 -11.78 3.15
CA LEU A 305 -4.84 -12.51 2.96
C LEU A 305 -4.65 -13.51 4.10
N GLN A 306 -4.03 -14.65 3.78
CA GLN A 306 -3.78 -15.72 4.76
C GLN A 306 -2.29 -15.84 5.06
N TRP A 307 -1.94 -15.93 6.34
CA TRP A 307 -0.58 -16.27 6.78
C TRP A 307 -0.59 -17.57 7.58
N GLY A 308 -0.80 -18.69 6.88
CA GLY A 308 -1.11 -19.98 7.50
C GLY A 308 -2.30 -19.86 8.45
N ARG A 309 -2.16 -20.43 9.66
CA ARG A 309 -3.08 -20.26 10.79
C ARG A 309 -2.61 -19.19 11.79
N LEU A 310 -1.52 -18.49 11.51
CA LEU A 310 -1.05 -17.44 12.42
C LEU A 310 -1.94 -16.21 12.31
N ALA A 311 -2.17 -15.72 11.09
CA ALA A 311 -2.94 -14.49 10.90
C ALA A 311 -3.85 -14.55 9.68
N ARG A 312 -5.01 -13.91 9.80
CA ARG A 312 -5.87 -13.50 8.70
C ARG A 312 -5.85 -11.98 8.62
N LEU A 313 -5.54 -11.42 7.46
CA LEU A 313 -5.45 -9.98 7.25
C LEU A 313 -6.61 -9.55 6.35
N HIS A 314 -7.51 -8.73 6.85
CA HIS A 314 -8.61 -8.13 6.09
C HIS A 314 -8.26 -6.68 5.76
N LEU A 315 -7.90 -6.43 4.50
CA LEU A 315 -7.72 -5.08 3.99
C LEU A 315 -9.09 -4.51 3.64
N LEU A 316 -9.40 -3.32 4.12
CA LEU A 316 -10.68 -2.64 3.94
C LEU A 316 -10.52 -1.40 3.06
N ASP A 317 -11.52 -1.14 2.24
CA ASP A 317 -11.72 0.12 1.53
C ASP A 317 -12.67 1.02 2.33
N GLY A 318 -12.16 2.16 2.80
CA GLY A 318 -12.92 3.14 3.58
C GLY A 318 -13.46 4.31 2.76
N ARG A 319 -13.36 4.28 1.43
CA ARG A 319 -13.66 5.44 0.57
C ARG A 319 -14.63 5.14 -0.56
N GLN A 320 -14.42 4.06 -1.33
CA GLN A 320 -15.17 3.83 -2.57
C GLN A 320 -16.68 3.61 -2.37
N TYR A 321 -17.08 3.11 -1.20
CA TYR A 321 -18.46 2.66 -0.94
C TYR A 321 -19.13 3.38 0.23
N ARG A 322 -18.43 4.32 0.88
CA ARG A 322 -18.95 5.02 2.06
C ARG A 322 -20.09 5.96 1.68
N SER A 323 -21.05 6.10 2.58
CA SER A 323 -22.02 7.21 2.51
C SER A 323 -21.29 8.56 2.62
N ALA A 324 -21.90 9.64 2.15
CA ALA A 324 -21.34 10.98 2.36
C ALA A 324 -21.15 11.31 3.85
N GLN A 325 -20.17 12.17 4.13
CA GLN A 325 -19.95 12.74 5.46
C GLN A 325 -21.23 13.42 5.97
N ALA A 326 -21.51 13.28 7.27
CA ALA A 326 -22.74 13.78 7.85
C ALA A 326 -22.90 15.30 7.65
N CYS A 327 -24.06 15.75 7.16
CA CYS A 327 -24.38 17.16 6.93
C CYS A 327 -23.42 17.91 6.00
N ARG A 328 -22.73 17.18 5.12
CA ARG A 328 -22.02 17.71 3.95
C ARG A 328 -23.03 18.21 2.93
N THR A 329 -22.74 19.36 2.32
CA THR A 329 -23.47 19.85 1.15
C THR A 329 -22.92 19.15 -0.09
N GLU A 330 -23.80 18.68 -0.98
CA GLU A 330 -23.39 18.07 -2.25
C GLU A 330 -22.53 19.03 -3.08
N GLY A 331 -21.44 18.52 -3.67
CA GLY A 331 -20.49 19.31 -4.45
C GLY A 331 -19.56 20.23 -3.63
N GLU A 332 -19.73 20.34 -2.32
CA GLU A 332 -18.81 21.09 -1.44
C GLU A 332 -17.80 20.16 -0.76
N ALA A 333 -16.72 20.76 -0.25
CA ALA A 333 -15.85 20.09 0.70
C ALA A 333 -16.64 19.71 1.96
N ASP A 334 -16.21 18.66 2.66
CA ASP A 334 -16.80 18.35 3.95
C ASP A 334 -16.46 19.44 4.98
N LYS A 335 -17.23 19.49 6.08
CA LYS A 335 -17.08 20.53 7.11
C LYS A 335 -15.93 20.23 8.08
N GLY A 336 -15.24 19.10 7.94
CA GLY A 336 -14.24 18.56 8.86
C GLY A 336 -14.87 18.03 10.16
N SER A 337 -15.68 18.86 10.83
CA SER A 337 -16.43 18.49 12.02
C SER A 337 -17.78 19.20 12.11
N VAL A 338 -18.70 18.63 12.88
CA VAL A 338 -20.03 19.19 13.14
C VAL A 338 -20.35 19.15 14.62
N ARG A 339 -21.33 19.95 15.07
CA ARG A 339 -21.92 19.79 16.40
C ARG A 339 -23.05 18.76 16.33
N PRO A 340 -23.07 17.72 17.19
CA PRO A 340 -24.09 16.67 17.11
C PRO A 340 -25.53 17.18 17.16
N ALA A 341 -25.80 18.17 18.04
CA ALA A 341 -27.13 18.79 18.15
C ALA A 341 -27.61 19.52 16.88
N GLN A 342 -26.72 19.79 15.92
CA GLN A 342 -27.00 20.50 14.68
C GLN A 342 -26.90 19.60 13.45
N CYS A 343 -26.62 18.30 13.64
CA CYS A 343 -26.43 17.36 12.55
C CYS A 343 -27.11 16.02 12.85
N ALA A 344 -28.41 15.94 12.55
CA ALA A 344 -29.19 14.71 12.70
C ALA A 344 -28.65 13.55 11.84
N ALA A 345 -27.95 13.83 10.73
CA ALA A 345 -27.36 12.80 9.88
C ALA A 345 -26.24 11.99 10.56
N LEU A 346 -25.68 12.44 11.70
CA LEU A 346 -24.71 11.64 12.45
C LEU A 346 -25.33 10.38 13.04
N SER A 347 -26.58 10.47 13.51
CA SER A 347 -27.29 9.34 14.13
C SER A 347 -28.09 8.51 13.13
N ASP A 348 -28.01 8.83 11.84
CA ASP A 348 -28.66 8.06 10.79
C ASP A 348 -28.03 6.66 10.68
N THR A 349 -28.83 5.64 10.99
CA THR A 349 -28.39 4.25 10.98
C THR A 349 -28.26 3.66 9.57
N ALA A 350 -28.83 4.33 8.55
CA ALA A 350 -28.71 3.95 7.15
C ALA A 350 -27.33 4.28 6.54
N ARG A 351 -26.56 5.17 7.18
CA ARG A 351 -25.20 5.50 6.74
C ARG A 351 -24.22 4.37 7.04
N SER A 352 -23.28 4.17 6.13
CA SER A 352 -22.25 3.14 6.20
C SER A 352 -20.88 3.72 5.87
N PHE A 353 -19.85 3.33 6.65
CA PHE A 353 -18.47 3.73 6.41
C PHE A 353 -17.78 2.86 5.35
N LEU A 354 -18.10 1.56 5.29
CA LEU A 354 -17.49 0.64 4.33
C LEU A 354 -18.39 0.35 3.12
N GLY A 355 -19.63 0.85 3.14
CA GLY A 355 -20.69 0.37 2.27
C GLY A 355 -21.25 -0.99 2.71
N TRP A 356 -22.54 -1.21 2.47
CA TRP A 356 -23.25 -2.39 2.99
C TRP A 356 -22.70 -3.71 2.48
N THR A 357 -22.31 -3.78 1.20
CA THR A 357 -21.73 -5.01 0.61
C THR A 357 -20.44 -5.43 1.32
N GLN A 358 -19.53 -4.48 1.56
CA GLN A 358 -18.26 -4.75 2.22
C GLN A 358 -18.44 -5.00 3.72
N GLU A 359 -19.35 -4.29 4.40
CA GLU A 359 -19.70 -4.60 5.80
C GLU A 359 -20.14 -6.07 5.93
N GLN A 360 -21.09 -6.50 5.10
CA GLN A 360 -21.58 -7.88 5.13
C GLN A 360 -20.50 -8.90 4.75
N TRP A 361 -19.63 -8.58 3.79
CA TRP A 361 -18.47 -9.39 3.47
C TRP A 361 -17.55 -9.55 4.69
N LEU A 362 -17.18 -8.44 5.34
CA LEU A 362 -16.30 -8.46 6.51
C LEU A 362 -16.91 -9.28 7.65
N TYR A 363 -18.22 -9.13 7.92
CA TYR A 363 -18.89 -9.90 8.96
C TYR A 363 -18.87 -11.40 8.69
N ARG A 364 -18.99 -11.83 7.42
CA ARG A 364 -18.81 -13.24 7.05
C ARG A 364 -17.37 -13.71 7.28
N GLN A 365 -16.38 -12.88 6.94
CA GLN A 365 -14.97 -13.20 7.17
C GLN A 365 -14.64 -13.34 8.67
N LEU A 366 -15.13 -12.41 9.52
CA LEU A 366 -14.94 -12.49 10.97
C LEU A 366 -15.64 -13.71 11.57
N ALA A 367 -16.83 -14.06 11.06
CA ALA A 367 -17.52 -15.28 11.46
C ALA A 367 -16.77 -16.56 11.01
N GLU A 368 -16.14 -16.54 9.83
CA GLU A 368 -15.27 -17.63 9.36
C GLU A 368 -14.06 -17.81 10.27
N ASP A 369 -13.36 -16.73 10.59
CA ASP A 369 -12.23 -16.73 11.52
C ASP A 369 -12.63 -17.24 12.91
N ALA A 370 -13.86 -16.93 13.35
CA ALA A 370 -14.43 -17.39 14.61
C ALA A 370 -14.85 -18.86 14.61
N ARG A 371 -15.35 -19.41 13.50
CA ARG A 371 -15.86 -20.79 13.45
C ARG A 371 -14.78 -21.84 13.68
N HIS A 372 -13.54 -21.54 13.32
CA HIS A 372 -12.41 -22.46 13.46
C HIS A 372 -11.69 -22.34 14.81
N GLN A 373 -12.38 -21.89 15.87
CA GLN A 373 -11.83 -21.80 17.22
C GLN A 373 -11.25 -23.17 17.68
N GLY A 374 -9.92 -23.24 17.81
CA GLY A 374 -9.21 -24.48 18.13
C GLY A 374 -7.84 -24.53 17.46
N SER A 375 -7.44 -25.71 16.96
CA SER A 375 -6.22 -25.86 16.17
C SER A 375 -6.36 -25.37 14.72
N GLU A 376 -7.54 -25.06 14.22
CA GLU A 376 -7.75 -24.88 12.76
C GLU A 376 -7.89 -23.43 12.28
N GLY A 377 -8.32 -22.50 13.14
CA GLY A 377 -8.54 -21.08 12.80
C GLY A 377 -7.31 -20.19 12.98
N PRO A 378 -7.36 -18.94 12.48
CA PRO A 378 -6.27 -17.98 12.67
C PRO A 378 -6.10 -17.61 14.14
N ARG A 379 -4.86 -17.36 14.57
CA ARG A 379 -4.57 -16.81 15.91
C ARG A 379 -4.96 -15.34 15.98
N TRP A 380 -4.71 -14.59 14.92
CA TRP A 380 -4.94 -13.15 14.85
C TRP A 380 -5.80 -12.80 13.63
N SER A 381 -6.92 -12.13 13.85
CA SER A 381 -7.69 -11.47 12.80
C SER A 381 -7.33 -9.99 12.79
N ILE A 382 -6.75 -9.53 11.69
CA ILE A 382 -6.16 -8.20 11.55
C ILE A 382 -7.03 -7.41 10.59
N LEU A 383 -7.57 -6.27 11.02
CA LEU A 383 -8.35 -5.36 10.18
C LEU A 383 -7.45 -4.18 9.81
N ALA A 384 -7.03 -4.11 8.56
CA ALA A 384 -6.21 -3.02 8.03
C ALA A 384 -7.11 -2.05 7.27
N GLN A 385 -7.18 -0.81 7.74
CA GLN A 385 -8.12 0.19 7.22
C GLN A 385 -7.56 1.62 7.32
N PRO A 386 -8.18 2.62 6.67
CA PRO A 386 -7.51 3.90 6.46
C PRO A 386 -7.33 4.79 7.70
N THR A 387 -8.22 4.75 8.71
CA THR A 387 -8.28 5.80 9.77
C THR A 387 -8.50 5.24 11.18
N LEU A 388 -8.73 6.03 12.23
CA LEU A 388 -8.95 5.53 13.60
C LEU A 388 -10.41 5.06 13.82
N LEU A 389 -10.62 3.83 14.31
CA LEU A 389 -11.94 3.28 14.70
C LEU A 389 -12.40 3.85 16.05
N SER A 390 -11.53 3.80 17.06
CA SER A 390 -11.87 4.23 18.43
C SER A 390 -12.34 5.68 18.46
N ALA A 391 -13.27 5.99 19.35
CA ALA A 391 -13.79 7.34 19.50
C ALA A 391 -12.65 8.34 19.78
N HIS A 392 -12.73 9.49 19.11
CA HIS A 392 -11.72 10.55 19.12
C HIS A 392 -12.43 11.90 19.31
N ARG A 393 -13.04 12.07 20.48
CA ARG A 393 -13.92 13.21 20.74
C ARG A 393 -13.15 14.38 21.36
N PRO A 394 -13.06 15.54 20.70
CA PRO A 394 -12.45 16.70 21.31
C PRO A 394 -13.31 17.28 22.45
N PRO A 395 -12.70 17.96 23.45
CA PRO A 395 -13.43 18.60 24.54
C PRO A 395 -14.44 19.67 24.10
N SER A 396 -14.34 20.17 22.86
CA SER A 396 -15.30 21.10 22.26
C SER A 396 -16.69 20.49 22.03
N GLY A 397 -16.82 19.17 22.07
CA GLY A 397 -18.05 18.45 21.72
C GLY A 397 -18.38 18.45 20.21
N SER A 398 -17.47 18.95 19.37
CA SER A 398 -17.55 18.74 17.91
C SER A 398 -17.15 17.32 17.55
N GLN A 399 -17.71 16.78 16.48
CA GLN A 399 -17.46 15.42 16.02
C GLN A 399 -16.91 15.45 14.61
N ALA A 400 -15.76 14.80 14.38
CA ALA A 400 -15.19 14.66 13.05
C ALA A 400 -16.15 13.89 12.15
N THR A 401 -16.31 14.32 10.91
CA THR A 401 -17.29 13.72 9.98
C THR A 401 -16.70 12.74 8.99
N ASP A 402 -15.38 12.76 8.80
CA ASP A 402 -14.68 11.91 7.83
C ASP A 402 -14.25 10.54 8.39
N SER A 403 -13.86 10.50 9.67
CA SER A 403 -13.42 9.29 10.38
C SER A 403 -14.60 8.42 10.85
N TRP A 404 -14.32 7.31 11.57
CA TRP A 404 -15.36 6.47 12.16
C TRP A 404 -16.27 7.20 13.16
N ASP A 405 -15.81 8.32 13.76
CA ASP A 405 -16.69 9.19 14.54
C ASP A 405 -17.81 9.81 13.67
N GLY A 406 -17.60 9.99 12.38
CA GLY A 406 -18.66 10.43 11.46
C GLY A 406 -19.72 9.36 11.18
N TYR A 407 -19.53 8.11 11.62
CA TYR A 407 -20.36 6.95 11.32
C TYR A 407 -20.58 6.05 12.56
N PRO A 408 -21.11 6.59 13.68
CA PRO A 408 -21.19 5.87 14.95
C PRO A 408 -22.04 4.58 14.85
N ALA A 409 -23.12 4.61 14.07
CA ALA A 409 -23.93 3.42 13.83
C ALA A 409 -23.17 2.30 13.10
N ALA A 410 -22.32 2.66 12.12
CA ALA A 410 -21.48 1.70 11.41
C ALA A 410 -20.37 1.14 12.32
N ARG A 411 -19.74 2.00 13.12
CA ARG A 411 -18.80 1.58 14.17
C ARG A 411 -19.43 0.57 15.11
N GLN A 412 -20.63 0.86 15.62
CA GLN A 412 -21.36 -0.05 16.51
C GLN A 412 -21.69 -1.39 15.84
N ARG A 413 -22.00 -1.41 14.53
CA ARG A 413 -22.21 -2.67 13.80
C ARG A 413 -20.92 -3.48 13.76
N LEU A 414 -19.79 -2.88 13.37
CA LEU A 414 -18.50 -3.58 13.33
C LEU A 414 -18.10 -4.12 14.70
N VAL A 415 -18.13 -3.29 15.75
CA VAL A 415 -17.73 -3.70 17.10
C VAL A 415 -18.57 -4.88 17.62
N ARG A 416 -19.87 -4.94 17.28
CA ARG A 416 -20.72 -6.10 17.62
C ARG A 416 -20.22 -7.43 17.04
N HIS A 417 -19.50 -7.43 15.92
CA HIS A 417 -18.86 -8.62 15.34
C HIS A 417 -17.52 -8.99 16.00
N LEU A 418 -17.03 -8.15 16.90
CA LEU A 418 -15.84 -8.40 17.72
C LEU A 418 -16.21 -8.74 19.18
N THR A 419 -17.40 -8.33 19.63
CA THR A 419 -17.89 -8.56 21.00
C THR A 419 -18.40 -9.98 21.23
N PRO A 420 -17.82 -10.74 22.18
CA PRO A 420 -18.31 -12.07 22.54
C PRO A 420 -19.79 -12.06 22.98
N GLY A 421 -20.53 -13.10 22.60
CA GLY A 421 -21.90 -13.36 23.08
C GLY A 421 -22.98 -13.22 22.01
N ALA A 422 -22.96 -12.18 21.19
CA ALA A 422 -23.98 -11.96 20.15
C ALA A 422 -23.85 -12.94 18.96
N GLN A 423 -22.64 -13.45 18.71
CA GLN A 423 -22.27 -14.32 17.60
C GLN A 423 -20.87 -14.90 17.82
N PRO A 424 -20.43 -15.92 17.04
CA PRO A 424 -19.03 -16.36 17.05
C PRO A 424 -18.10 -15.19 16.73
N THR A 425 -17.08 -14.97 17.57
CA THR A 425 -16.07 -13.91 17.38
C THR A 425 -14.67 -14.46 17.18
N PRO A 426 -13.79 -13.73 16.47
CA PRO A 426 -12.39 -14.11 16.33
C PRO A 426 -11.67 -14.26 17.66
N ARG A 427 -10.61 -15.08 17.67
CA ARG A 427 -9.81 -15.35 18.87
C ARG A 427 -9.14 -14.09 19.40
N ASN A 428 -8.50 -13.33 18.52
CA ASN A 428 -7.86 -12.05 18.78
C ASN A 428 -8.16 -11.12 17.61
N SER A 429 -8.58 -9.88 17.89
CA SER A 429 -8.83 -8.87 16.87
C SER A 429 -7.89 -7.68 17.07
N VAL A 430 -7.15 -7.33 16.01
CA VAL A 430 -6.25 -6.17 16.00
C VAL A 430 -6.61 -5.28 14.81
N LEU A 431 -6.73 -3.98 15.05
CA LEU A 431 -7.01 -2.98 14.02
C LEU A 431 -5.77 -2.14 13.74
N LEU A 432 -5.49 -1.91 12.46
CA LEU A 432 -4.43 -1.02 11.97
C LEU A 432 -5.06 0.16 11.23
N GLY A 433 -4.60 1.37 11.51
CA GLY A 433 -5.13 2.63 10.95
C GLY A 433 -4.03 3.63 10.54
N GLY A 434 -4.40 4.62 9.73
CA GLY A 434 -3.57 5.73 9.24
C GLY A 434 -4.29 7.09 9.31
N ASP A 435 -4.29 7.86 8.22
CA ASP A 435 -5.03 9.12 8.00
C ASP A 435 -4.66 10.30 8.93
N LEU A 436 -4.79 10.14 10.25
CA LEU A 436 -4.67 11.23 11.23
C LEU A 436 -3.27 11.89 11.29
N HIS A 437 -2.25 11.30 10.65
CA HIS A 437 -0.83 11.68 10.73
C HIS A 437 -0.29 11.71 12.18
N GLN A 438 -0.87 10.86 13.03
CA GLN A 438 -0.67 10.79 14.47
C GLN A 438 -0.61 9.33 14.89
N ASN A 439 0.23 9.02 15.87
CA ASN A 439 0.15 7.73 16.54
C ASN A 439 -1.03 7.72 17.50
N TYR A 440 -1.85 6.66 17.46
CA TYR A 440 -2.83 6.32 18.49
C TYR A 440 -2.74 4.83 18.81
N VAL A 441 -2.79 4.51 20.11
CA VAL A 441 -2.94 3.14 20.61
C VAL A 441 -4.17 3.12 21.50
N CYS A 442 -5.13 2.28 21.17
CA CYS A 442 -6.44 2.28 21.82
C CYS A 442 -6.85 0.87 22.26
N ALA A 443 -7.57 0.82 23.37
CA ALA A 443 -8.38 -0.33 23.73
C ALA A 443 -9.77 -0.17 23.12
N VAL A 444 -10.22 -1.12 22.29
CA VAL A 444 -11.55 -1.04 21.67
C VAL A 444 -12.56 -1.71 22.60
N HIS A 445 -13.54 -0.95 23.06
CA HIS A 445 -14.58 -1.42 23.97
C HIS A 445 -15.82 -1.93 23.24
N ALA A 446 -16.55 -2.86 23.86
CA ALA A 446 -17.77 -3.48 23.31
C ALA A 446 -18.89 -2.48 23.01
N ASP A 447 -19.00 -1.44 23.83
CA ASP A 447 -19.75 -0.22 23.56
C ASP A 447 -18.74 0.92 23.32
N PRO A 448 -18.48 1.30 22.05
CA PRO A 448 -17.54 2.35 21.68
C PRO A 448 -18.04 3.75 22.02
N GLU A 449 -19.32 3.92 22.37
CA GLU A 449 -19.89 5.22 22.71
C GLU A 449 -19.94 5.48 24.23
N ALA A 450 -19.89 4.41 25.03
CA ALA A 450 -19.91 4.45 26.49
C ALA A 450 -18.52 4.59 27.13
N ALA A 451 -18.49 5.03 28.39
CA ALA A 451 -17.27 5.11 29.17
C ALA A 451 -16.62 3.72 29.37
N PRO A 452 -15.28 3.64 29.50
CA PRO A 452 -14.57 2.40 29.78
C PRO A 452 -14.76 2.01 31.25
N GLU A 453 -15.81 1.24 31.49
CA GLU A 453 -16.14 0.70 32.81
C GLU A 453 -16.04 -0.83 32.81
N ARG A 454 -16.07 -1.47 33.99
CA ARG A 454 -16.03 -2.95 34.10
C ARG A 454 -17.13 -3.66 33.30
N ARG A 455 -18.28 -3.00 33.09
CA ARG A 455 -19.41 -3.55 32.32
C ARG A 455 -19.25 -3.34 30.81
N ASN A 456 -18.26 -2.58 30.37
CA ASN A 456 -17.92 -2.32 28.97
C ASN A 456 -16.55 -2.95 28.64
N PRO A 457 -16.48 -4.27 28.39
CA PRO A 457 -15.21 -4.98 28.23
C PRO A 457 -14.46 -4.56 26.95
N ILE A 458 -13.14 -4.71 26.99
CA ILE A 458 -12.28 -4.56 25.80
C ILE A 458 -12.47 -5.79 24.91
N VAL A 459 -12.66 -5.58 23.61
CA VAL A 459 -12.94 -6.62 22.62
C VAL A 459 -11.90 -6.69 21.50
N ALA A 460 -11.13 -5.61 21.29
CA ALA A 460 -10.04 -5.58 20.33
C ALA A 460 -8.93 -4.59 20.74
N SER A 461 -7.80 -4.69 20.05
CA SER A 461 -6.67 -3.77 20.18
C SER A 461 -6.54 -2.94 18.91
N GLU A 462 -6.23 -1.64 19.01
CA GLU A 462 -6.06 -0.78 17.85
C GLU A 462 -4.71 -0.05 17.88
N PHE A 463 -4.05 -0.03 16.72
CA PHE A 463 -2.83 0.70 16.46
C PHE A 463 -3.00 1.56 15.20
N CYS A 464 -3.21 2.85 15.37
CA CYS A 464 -3.16 3.82 14.29
C CYS A 464 -1.73 4.37 14.20
N SER A 465 -1.04 4.12 13.09
CA SER A 465 0.30 4.66 12.89
C SER A 465 0.25 6.14 12.57
N THR A 466 1.29 6.87 12.96
CA THR A 466 1.62 8.15 12.34
C THR A 466 1.91 7.99 10.83
N SER A 467 2.11 9.12 10.18
CA SER A 467 2.47 9.26 8.78
C SER A 467 3.96 9.04 8.52
N ILE A 468 4.30 8.54 7.33
CA ILE A 468 5.69 8.48 6.83
C ILE A 468 6.30 9.89 6.78
N THR A 469 5.56 10.88 6.26
CA THR A 469 6.02 12.28 6.20
C THR A 469 4.93 13.32 6.43
N SER A 470 3.64 13.01 6.18
CA SER A 470 2.55 14.00 6.27
C SER A 470 2.42 14.63 7.66
N ARG A 471 2.06 15.92 7.77
CA ARG A 471 2.03 16.63 9.07
C ARG A 471 0.64 16.55 9.69
N SER A 472 0.57 16.40 11.01
CA SER A 472 -0.69 16.27 11.77
C SER A 472 -1.59 17.51 11.80
N GLY A 473 -1.07 18.70 11.47
CA GLY A 473 -1.87 19.93 11.49
C GLY A 473 -2.38 20.32 12.89
N THR A 474 -1.89 19.67 13.95
CA THR A 474 -2.30 19.90 15.34
C THR A 474 -1.07 20.03 16.26
N THR A 475 -1.29 20.27 17.55
CA THR A 475 -0.24 20.36 18.58
C THR A 475 -0.42 19.25 19.60
N GLN A 476 0.68 18.85 20.26
CA GLN A 476 0.60 17.79 21.28
C GLN A 476 -0.34 18.17 22.43
N ALA A 477 -0.38 19.45 22.83
CA ALA A 477 -1.32 19.93 23.85
C ALA A 477 -2.80 19.70 23.47
N LYS A 478 -3.17 19.86 22.19
CA LYS A 478 -4.54 19.56 21.72
C LYS A 478 -4.81 18.06 21.73
N VAL A 479 -3.83 17.25 21.33
CA VAL A 479 -3.92 15.79 21.39
C VAL A 479 -4.06 15.29 22.82
N ASP A 480 -3.27 15.82 23.75
CA ASP A 480 -3.35 15.46 25.17
C ASP A 480 -4.73 15.82 25.76
N ALA A 481 -5.32 16.95 25.34
CA ALA A 481 -6.68 17.34 25.73
C ALA A 481 -7.75 16.38 25.16
N ILE A 482 -7.56 15.87 23.94
CA ILE A 482 -8.41 14.82 23.38
C ILE A 482 -8.25 13.53 24.20
N VAL A 483 -7.02 13.07 24.47
CA VAL A 483 -6.78 11.86 25.26
C VAL A 483 -7.42 11.94 26.65
N ALA A 484 -7.34 13.09 27.32
CA ALA A 484 -7.98 13.30 28.61
C ALA A 484 -9.51 13.13 28.58
N HIS A 485 -10.13 13.31 27.40
CA HIS A 485 -11.57 13.12 27.18
C HIS A 485 -11.94 11.73 26.62
N ASN A 486 -10.94 10.93 26.24
CA ASN A 486 -11.09 9.64 25.57
C ASN A 486 -10.28 8.57 26.32
N PRO A 487 -10.79 8.09 27.48
CA PRO A 487 -10.06 7.18 28.37
C PRO A 487 -9.70 5.80 27.75
N GLN A 488 -10.27 5.45 26.61
CA GLN A 488 -9.90 4.28 25.81
C GLN A 488 -8.55 4.45 25.07
N VAL A 489 -8.06 5.69 24.93
CA VAL A 489 -6.79 5.99 24.27
C VAL A 489 -5.66 5.81 25.27
N LEU A 490 -4.80 4.82 25.02
CA LEU A 490 -3.69 4.43 25.89
C LEU A 490 -2.41 5.22 25.58
N TYR A 491 -2.27 5.69 24.34
CA TYR A 491 -1.13 6.47 23.89
C TYR A 491 -1.49 7.30 22.66
N ALA A 492 -1.04 8.56 22.61
CA ALA A 492 -1.18 9.39 21.42
C ALA A 492 -0.02 10.37 21.24
N ARG A 493 0.50 10.48 20.01
CA ARG A 493 1.59 11.41 19.67
C ARG A 493 1.44 11.97 18.26
N CYS A 494 1.51 13.29 18.12
CA CYS A 494 1.28 13.98 16.85
C CYS A 494 2.50 14.68 16.26
N GLU A 495 3.64 14.66 16.93
CA GLU A 495 4.82 15.43 16.51
C GLU A 495 5.76 14.57 15.64
N GLU A 496 5.78 13.27 15.87
CA GLU A 496 6.67 12.30 15.24
C GLU A 496 6.08 11.70 13.96
N ARG A 497 6.93 11.55 12.94
CA ARG A 497 6.64 10.79 11.71
C ARG A 497 7.28 9.41 11.79
N GLY A 498 6.84 8.45 10.99
CA GLY A 498 7.37 7.09 10.97
C GLY A 498 6.36 6.04 10.53
N TYR A 499 6.38 4.89 11.18
CA TYR A 499 5.57 3.71 10.84
C TYR A 499 5.41 2.80 12.06
N GLY A 500 4.49 1.85 12.00
CA GLY A 500 4.41 0.79 12.99
C GLY A 500 5.10 -0.49 12.54
N LEU A 501 5.78 -1.18 13.47
CA LEU A 501 6.42 -2.47 13.24
C LEU A 501 5.85 -3.49 14.22
N ALA A 502 5.09 -4.46 13.71
CA ALA A 502 4.51 -5.54 14.49
C ALA A 502 5.30 -6.84 14.34
N ASP A 503 5.66 -7.44 15.47
CA ASP A 503 6.15 -8.82 15.57
C ASP A 503 5.02 -9.70 16.13
N ILE A 504 4.52 -10.62 15.30
CA ILE A 504 3.31 -11.40 15.57
C ILE A 504 3.71 -12.86 15.71
N THR A 505 3.34 -13.49 16.82
CA THR A 505 3.61 -14.90 17.16
C THR A 505 2.30 -15.59 17.58
N PRO A 506 2.24 -16.92 17.69
CA PRO A 506 1.00 -17.58 18.12
C PRO A 506 0.50 -17.16 19.50
N GLU A 507 1.41 -16.76 20.40
CA GLU A 507 1.11 -16.39 21.79
C GLU A 507 1.00 -14.87 22.00
N ARG A 508 1.63 -14.07 21.14
CA ARG A 508 1.82 -12.63 21.40
C ARG A 508 1.90 -11.80 20.14
N TRP A 509 1.31 -10.61 20.20
CA TRP A 509 1.52 -9.49 19.29
C TRP A 509 2.33 -8.40 19.99
N THR A 510 3.42 -7.92 19.39
CA THR A 510 4.16 -6.75 19.88
C THR A 510 4.25 -5.71 18.78
N SER A 511 3.81 -4.48 19.04
CA SER A 511 3.95 -3.35 18.13
C SER A 511 4.96 -2.33 18.66
N GLU A 512 5.95 -2.00 17.85
CA GLU A 512 6.82 -0.84 18.04
C GLU A 512 6.36 0.32 17.17
N LEU A 513 6.17 1.48 17.79
CA LEU A 513 5.95 2.73 17.06
C LEU A 513 7.32 3.30 16.71
N ARG A 514 7.71 3.23 15.45
CA ARG A 514 9.02 3.68 14.96
C ARG A 514 8.92 5.14 14.54
N ALA A 515 9.83 5.98 15.02
CA ALA A 515 9.80 7.43 14.79
C ALA A 515 11.08 7.95 14.11
N VAL A 516 10.89 8.88 13.18
CA VAL A 516 11.93 9.65 12.50
C VAL A 516 12.25 10.88 13.36
N ALA A 517 13.50 11.04 13.79
CA ALA A 517 13.87 12.17 14.66
C ALA A 517 13.72 13.54 13.99
N ASN A 518 13.93 13.61 12.68
CA ASN A 518 13.71 14.81 11.88
C ASN A 518 13.33 14.41 10.44
N PRO A 519 12.04 14.52 10.04
CA PRO A 519 11.59 14.15 8.70
C PRO A 519 12.14 15.07 7.60
N MET A 520 12.73 16.22 7.95
CA MET A 520 13.33 17.16 7.01
C MET A 520 14.72 16.72 6.52
N ARG A 521 15.23 15.60 7.00
CA ARG A 521 16.54 15.06 6.63
C ARG A 521 16.42 13.65 6.08
N ALA A 522 16.94 13.40 4.87
CA ALA A 522 16.97 12.06 4.29
C ALA A 522 17.82 11.07 5.11
N ASP A 523 18.81 11.57 5.84
CA ASP A 523 19.72 10.77 6.66
C ASP A 523 19.28 10.62 8.13
N SER A 524 18.08 11.07 8.48
CA SER A 524 17.58 11.15 9.86
C SER A 524 17.56 9.81 10.60
N ARG A 525 17.99 9.83 11.87
CA ARG A 525 17.94 8.64 12.74
C ARG A 525 16.50 8.20 12.99
N ILE A 526 16.29 6.88 13.09
CA ILE A 526 15.03 6.27 13.51
C ILE A 526 15.19 5.68 14.91
N TYR A 527 14.16 5.76 15.73
CA TYR A 527 14.14 5.20 17.10
C TYR A 527 12.77 4.60 17.44
N THR A 528 12.70 3.75 18.46
CA THR A 528 11.43 3.26 19.01
C THR A 528 10.84 4.32 19.93
N LEU A 529 9.69 4.87 19.55
CA LEU A 529 8.96 5.88 20.33
C LEU A 529 8.21 5.25 21.51
N ALA A 530 7.54 4.12 21.25
CA ALA A 530 6.84 3.34 22.26
C ALA A 530 6.70 1.89 21.79
N ARG A 531 6.46 0.98 22.74
CA ARG A 531 6.20 -0.43 22.47
C ARG A 531 5.00 -0.91 23.28
N PHE A 532 4.16 -1.70 22.63
CA PHE A 532 2.96 -2.27 23.22
C PHE A 532 2.83 -3.75 22.87
N THR A 533 2.23 -4.51 23.78
CA THR A 533 1.99 -5.93 23.63
C THR A 533 0.51 -6.27 23.80
N VAL A 534 0.02 -7.22 23.01
CA VAL A 534 -1.29 -7.87 23.17
C VAL A 534 -1.01 -9.36 23.31
N GLU A 535 -1.46 -9.96 24.41
CA GLU A 535 -1.29 -11.40 24.65
C GLU A 535 -2.47 -12.17 24.06
N ASP A 536 -2.24 -13.42 23.66
CA ASP A 536 -3.28 -14.29 23.15
C ASP A 536 -4.49 -14.37 24.11
N ARG A 537 -5.69 -14.18 23.55
CA ARG A 537 -7.00 -14.12 24.23
C ARG A 537 -7.13 -13.00 25.26
N ARG A 538 -6.27 -11.98 25.22
CA ARG A 538 -6.32 -10.80 26.10
C ARG A 538 -6.32 -9.54 25.25
N PRO A 539 -7.49 -9.10 24.74
CA PRO A 539 -7.58 -7.86 23.97
C PRO A 539 -7.23 -6.65 24.85
N GLY A 540 -6.69 -5.60 24.22
CA GLY A 540 -6.18 -4.41 24.89
C GLY A 540 -4.64 -4.35 24.86
N PRO A 541 -4.04 -3.33 24.24
CA PRO A 541 -2.61 -3.11 24.29
C PRO A 541 -2.11 -2.80 25.71
N VAL A 542 -0.95 -3.32 26.08
CA VAL A 542 -0.23 -3.01 27.33
C VAL A 542 1.16 -2.51 27.00
N ALA A 543 1.58 -1.38 27.58
CA ALA A 543 2.94 -0.88 27.40
C ALA A 543 3.98 -1.90 27.90
N SER A 544 5.07 -2.10 27.16
CA SER A 544 6.05 -3.17 27.44
C SER A 544 7.50 -2.77 27.20
#